data_AF-A0A661KP76-F1
#
_entry.id   AF-A0A661KP76-F1
#
_cell.length_a   1.000
_cell.length_b   1.000
_cell.length_c   1.000
_cell.angle_alpha   90.00
_cell.angle_beta   90.00
_cell.angle_gamma   90.00
#
_symmetry.space_group_name_H-M   'P 1'
#
loop_
_entity.id
_entity.type
_entity.pdbx_description
1 polymer ?
#
loop_
_entity_poly.entity_id
_entity_poly.type
_entity_poly.pdbx_seq_one_letter_code
_entity_poly.pdbx_strand_id
1 'polypeptide(L)' 'AVELDCDALISGDIKYHDAMFAMEAGLVVFDVGHFASERVVVNKLVGFFKKKIEASNANIEILAARSEKDPFTVM' A
#
# COMPACT_ATOMS: atom_id res chain seq x y z
N ALA A 1 -2.81 -14.81 6.93
CA ALA A 1 -3.29 -14.11 8.13
C ALA A 1 -4.02 -15.08 9.05
N VAL A 2 -5.12 -15.69 8.61
CA VAL A 2 -5.85 -16.73 9.40
C VAL A 2 -4.97 -17.94 9.74
N GLU A 3 -4.35 -18.58 8.74
CA GLU A 3 -3.44 -19.73 9.00
C GLU A 3 -2.19 -19.37 9.81
N LEU A 4 -1.83 -18.09 9.83
CA LEU A 4 -0.69 -17.56 10.59
C LEU A 4 -1.10 -17.04 11.97
N ASP A 5 -2.36 -17.23 12.37
CA ASP A 5 -2.92 -16.78 13.66
C ASP A 5 -2.67 -15.29 13.95
N CYS A 6 -2.83 -14.43 12.93
CA CYS A 6 -2.68 -12.99 13.09
C CYS A 6 -3.90 -12.39 13.80
N ASP A 7 -3.68 -11.42 14.69
CA ASP A 7 -4.76 -10.65 15.32
C ASP A 7 -5.53 -9.79 14.31
N ALA A 8 -4.82 -9.26 13.30
CA ALA A 8 -5.39 -8.37 12.31
C ALA A 8 -4.72 -8.46 10.94
N LEU A 9 -5.46 -8.07 9.90
CA LEU A 9 -5.00 -7.87 8.54
C LEU A 9 -5.29 -6.42 8.10
N ILE A 10 -4.25 -5.72 7.65
CA ILE A 10 -4.37 -4.40 7.02
C ILE A 10 -4.14 -4.59 5.52
N SER A 11 -5.13 -4.25 4.69
CA SER A 11 -5.07 -4.43 3.23
C SER A 11 -5.91 -3.36 2.52
N GLY A 12 -5.86 -3.33 1.19
CA GLY A 12 -6.85 -2.66 0.35
C GLY A 12 -7.77 -3.65 -0.36
N ASP A 13 -8.85 -3.13 -0.94
CA ASP A 13 -9.76 -3.83 -1.88
C ASP A 13 -10.44 -5.08 -1.30
N ILE A 14 -10.83 -5.04 -0.02
CA ILE A 14 -11.50 -6.16 0.63
C ILE A 14 -12.97 -6.17 0.23
N LYS A 15 -13.41 -7.29 -0.35
CA LYS A 15 -14.80 -7.44 -0.77
C LYS A 15 -15.67 -7.91 0.39
N TYR A 16 -16.98 -7.71 0.23
CA TYR A 16 -17.97 -8.10 1.23
C TYR A 16 -17.82 -9.56 1.70
N HIS A 17 -17.69 -10.53 0.77
CA HIS A 17 -17.57 -11.93 1.15
C HIS A 17 -16.22 -12.27 1.80
N ASP A 18 -15.16 -11.56 1.44
CA ASP A 18 -13.85 -11.72 2.07
C ASP A 18 -13.89 -11.19 3.52
N ALA A 19 -14.57 -10.07 3.75
CA ALA A 19 -14.80 -9.54 5.09
C ALA A 19 -15.66 -10.46 5.96
N MET A 20 -16.70 -11.07 5.38
CA MET A 20 -17.53 -12.07 6.07
C MET A 20 -16.71 -13.29 6.48
N PHE A 21 -15.87 -13.80 5.57
CA PHE A 21 -14.96 -14.90 5.88
C PHE A 21 -13.99 -14.54 7.01
N ALA A 22 -13.39 -13.35 6.97
CA ALA A 22 -12.47 -12.90 8.01
C ALA A 22 -13.18 -12.77 9.37
N MET A 23 -14.42 -12.27 9.38
CA MET A 23 -15.25 -12.19 10.59
C MET A 23 -15.55 -13.58 11.18
N GLU A 24 -15.94 -14.54 10.34
CA GLU A 24 -16.18 -15.94 10.78
C GLU A 24 -14.89 -16.59 11.30
N ALA A 25 -13.75 -16.25 10.72
CA ALA A 25 -12.43 -16.71 11.16
C ALA A 25 -11.89 -15.96 12.39
N GLY A 26 -12.62 -14.98 12.94
CA GLY A 26 -12.17 -14.19 14.10
C GLY A 26 -11.02 -13.21 13.81
N LEU A 27 -10.73 -12.93 12.53
CA LEU A 27 -9.67 -12.02 12.10
C LEU A 27 -10.19 -10.59 11.97
N VAL A 28 -9.55 -9.64 12.66
CA VAL A 28 -9.84 -8.21 12.47
C VAL A 28 -9.28 -7.76 11.13
N VAL A 29 -10.08 -7.02 10.34
CA VAL A 29 -9.65 -6.53 9.03
C VAL A 29 -9.79 -5.02 8.95
N PHE A 30 -8.73 -4.35 8.49
CA PHE A 30 -8.71 -2.94 8.15
C PHE A 30 -8.55 -2.80 6.64
N ASP A 31 -9.63 -2.42 5.95
CA ASP A 31 -9.54 -1.94 4.58
C ASP A 31 -9.15 -0.46 4.59
N VAL A 32 -7.89 -0.19 4.25
CA VAL A 32 -7.36 1.17 4.15
C VAL A 32 -7.44 1.71 2.72
N GLY A 33 -7.99 0.95 1.78
CA GLY A 33 -8.04 1.26 0.36
C GLY A 33 -6.73 0.97 -0.37
N HIS A 34 -6.83 0.59 -1.65
CA HIS A 34 -5.69 0.32 -2.52
C HIS A 34 -4.74 1.52 -2.62
N PHE A 35 -5.31 2.71 -2.87
CA PHE A 35 -4.51 3.90 -3.08
C PHE A 35 -3.69 4.24 -1.83
N ALA A 36 -4.31 4.30 -0.65
CA ALA A 36 -3.59 4.68 0.56
C ALA A 36 -2.57 3.62 1.00
N SER A 37 -2.89 2.32 0.87
CA SER A 37 -1.97 1.24 1.25
C SER A 37 -0.68 1.21 0.42
N GLU A 38 -0.75 1.53 -0.87
CA GLU A 38 0.41 1.42 -1.76
C GLU A 38 1.15 2.75 -1.94
N ARG A 39 0.44 3.88 -1.94
CA ARG A 39 1.02 5.21 -2.23
C ARG A 39 2.17 5.58 -1.29
N VAL A 40 2.16 5.07 -0.05
CA VAL A 40 3.23 5.28 0.94
C VAL A 40 4.61 4.83 0.46
N VAL A 41 4.69 3.90 -0.50
CA VAL A 41 5.96 3.37 -1.00
C VAL A 41 6.66 4.33 -1.97
N VAL A 42 5.93 5.21 -2.66
CA VAL A 42 6.46 6.04 -3.75
C VAL A 42 7.66 6.89 -3.31
N ASN A 43 7.55 7.56 -2.16
CA ASN A 43 8.65 8.37 -1.63
C ASN A 43 9.87 7.51 -1.23
N LYS A 44 9.64 6.29 -0.73
CA LYS A 44 10.72 5.34 -0.42
C LYS A 44 11.45 4.89 -1.67
N LEU A 45 10.72 4.60 -2.75
CA LEU A 45 11.30 4.22 -4.04
C LEU A 45 12.11 5.37 -4.66
N VAL A 46 11.60 6.60 -4.64
CA VAL A 46 12.36 7.78 -5.08
C VAL A 46 13.69 7.88 -4.34
N GLY A 47 13.68 7.76 -3.01
CA GLY A 47 14.89 7.79 -2.20
C GLY A 47 15.85 6.64 -2.53
N PHE A 48 15.32 5.43 -2.76
CA PHE A 48 16.12 4.26 -3.14
C PHE A 48 16.82 4.46 -4.49
N PHE A 49 16.11 4.93 -5.51
CA PHE A 49 16.70 5.15 -6.83
C PHE A 49 17.71 6.29 -6.83
N LYS A 50 17.44 7.40 -6.11
CA LYS A 50 18.40 8.50 -5.95
C LYS A 50 19.73 8.00 -5.39
N LYS A 51 19.69 7.21 -4.30
CA LYS A 51 20.91 6.61 -3.72
C LYS A 51 21.67 5.70 -4.69
N LYS A 52 20.95 4.94 -5.52
CA LYS A 52 21.58 4.06 -6.52
C LYS A 52 22.23 4.83 -7.67
N ILE A 53 21.66 5.97 -8.07
CA ILE A 53 22.16 6.80 -9.17
C ILE A 53 23.33 7.67 -8.72
N GLU A 54 23.32 8.16 -7.48
CA GLU A 54 24.48 8.83 -6.87
C GLU A 54 25.73 7.95 -6.95
N ALA A 55 25.58 6.62 -6.86
CA ALA A 55 26.67 5.67 -6.99
C ALA A 55 27.16 5.44 -8.45
N SER A 56 26.39 5.84 -9.47
CA SER A 56 26.69 5.55 -10.88
C SER A 56 27.23 6.75 -11.68
N ASN A 57 27.45 7.91 -11.05
CA ASN A 57 27.94 9.15 -11.68
C ASN A 57 27.10 9.62 -12.90
N ALA A 58 25.85 9.17 -12.99
CA ALA A 58 24.94 9.52 -14.07
C ALA A 58 24.05 10.70 -13.66
N ASN A 59 23.87 11.66 -14.57
CA ASN A 59 22.95 12.78 -14.37
C ASN A 59 21.52 12.37 -14.72
N ILE A 60 20.82 11.72 -13.78
CA ILE A 60 19.46 11.24 -13.94
C ILE A 60 18.56 11.86 -12.87
N GLU A 61 17.48 12.52 -13.29
CA GLU A 61 16.46 13.06 -12.40
C GLU A 61 15.41 11.99 -12.07
N ILE A 62 15.07 11.86 -10.77
CA ILE A 62 14.02 10.95 -10.29
C ILE A 62 12.88 11.76 -9.67
N LEU A 63 11.69 11.62 -10.26
CA LEU A 63 10.47 12.31 -9.89
C LEU A 63 9.38 11.31 -9.48
N ALA A 64 8.61 11.67 -8.46
CA ALA A 64 7.35 11.00 -8.14
C ALA A 64 6.20 11.70 -8.87
N ALA A 65 5.32 10.93 -9.50
CA ALA A 65 4.06 11.45 -10.02
C ALA A 65 3.23 12.05 -8.86
N ARG A 66 2.67 13.25 -9.05
CA ARG A 66 1.89 13.98 -8.02
C ARG A 66 0.42 14.21 -8.38
N SER A 67 0.04 13.86 -9.60
CA SER A 67 -1.31 14.09 -10.14
C SER A 67 -2.30 12.98 -9.84
N GLU A 68 -1.82 11.84 -9.33
CA GLU A 68 -2.67 10.73 -8.93
C GLU A 68 -3.58 11.13 -7.76
N LYS A 69 -4.82 10.67 -7.82
CA LYS A 69 -5.82 10.87 -6.79
C LYS A 69 -6.51 9.55 -6.53
N ASP A 70 -6.89 9.34 -5.28
CA ASP A 70 -7.79 8.25 -4.93
C ASP A 70 -9.12 8.45 -5.69
N PRO A 71 -9.60 7.45 -6.46
CA PRO A 71 -10.91 7.54 -7.09
C PRO A 71 -12.05 7.50 -6.06
N PHE A 72 -11.80 7.00 -4.86
CA PHE A 72 -12.79 6.97 -3.79
C PHE A 72 -12.73 8.23 -2.94
N THR A 73 -13.90 8.71 -2.55
CA THR A 73 -14.05 9.74 -1.51
C THR A 73 -14.80 9.11 -0.36
N VAL A 74 -14.19 9.11 0.83
CA VAL A 74 -14.85 8.61 2.05
C VAL A 74 -15.69 9.75 2.61
N MET A 75 -16.98 9.50 2.83
CA MET A 75 -17.94 10.45 3.42
C MET A 75 -17.92 10.43 4.94
#